data_AF-A0A1R3TYI2-F1
#
_entry.id   AF-A0A1R3TYI2-F1
#
_cell.length_a   1.000
_cell.length_b   1.000
_cell.length_c   1.000
_cell.angle_alpha   90.00
_cell.angle_beta   90.00
_cell.angle_gamma   90.00
#
_symmetry.space_group_name_H-M   'P 1'
#
loop_
_entity.id
_entity.type
_entity.pdbx_description
1 polymer ?
#
loop_
_entity_poly.entity_id
_entity_poly.type
_entity_poly.pdbx_seq_one_letter_code
_entity_poly.pdbx_strand_id
1 'polypeptide(L)'
;MADTGTTTKAESLLEKMAALVEAADAEAERRKRQVDQAIAALAAAETAAKAELNSKRRLYQINYRIKDVKVKTKGTADQRRTALVAMIESLKPSENHTSTSTWIVRLHIKKAATVLGLLKGPVSSFDYLAVAQIDSNRAKFGDANLQ
;
A
#
# COMPACT_ATOMS: atom_id res chain seq x y z
N MET A 1 36.44 -17.55 42.62
CA MET A 1 36.77 -17.18 41.23
C MET A 1 35.47 -16.84 40.55
N ALA A 2 35.23 -15.56 40.28
CA ALA A 2 33.95 -15.07 39.78
C ALA A 2 33.84 -15.30 38.26
N ASP A 3 32.77 -15.97 37.87
CA ASP A 3 32.32 -16.18 36.50
C ASP A 3 31.91 -14.82 35.88
N THR A 4 32.91 -14.10 35.36
CA THR A 4 32.75 -12.76 34.76
C THR A 4 32.60 -12.80 33.25
N GLY A 5 32.77 -13.96 32.61
CA GLY A 5 32.67 -14.11 31.15
C GLY A 5 31.23 -14.17 30.62
N THR A 6 30.27 -14.48 31.48
CA THR A 6 28.86 -14.67 31.11
C THR A 6 28.09 -13.35 31.13
N THR A 7 28.42 -12.44 32.05
CA THR A 7 27.79 -11.12 32.21
C THR A 7 28.05 -10.21 31.00
N THR A 8 29.29 -10.17 30.48
CA THR A 8 29.67 -9.31 29.34
C THR A 8 29.02 -9.77 28.02
N LYS A 9 28.79 -11.07 27.86
CA LYS A 9 28.09 -11.62 26.67
C LYS A 9 26.60 -11.31 26.71
N ALA A 10 25.97 -11.40 27.88
CA ALA A 10 24.56 -11.06 28.07
C ALA A 10 24.31 -9.56 27.84
N GLU A 11 25.16 -8.69 28.39
CA GLU A 11 25.08 -7.23 28.17
C GLU A 11 25.31 -6.86 26.70
N SER A 12 26.32 -7.44 26.04
CA SER A 12 26.56 -7.24 24.61
C SER A 12 25.41 -7.74 23.72
N LEU A 13 24.73 -8.81 24.14
CA LEU A 13 23.58 -9.34 23.40
C LEU A 13 22.35 -8.44 23.57
N LEU A 14 22.10 -7.94 24.78
CA LEU A 14 21.05 -6.95 25.05
C LEU A 14 21.27 -5.65 24.27
N GLU A 15 22.50 -5.13 24.23
CA GLU A 15 22.86 -3.94 23.46
C GLU A 15 22.62 -4.15 21.96
N LYS A 16 23.01 -5.30 21.41
CA LYS A 16 22.73 -5.66 20.00
C LYS A 16 21.23 -5.80 19.73
N MET A 17 20.47 -6.36 20.66
CA MET A 17 19.01 -6.48 20.52
C MET A 17 18.34 -5.10 20.56
N ALA A 18 18.76 -4.21 21.45
CA ALA A 18 18.27 -2.83 21.50
C ALA A 18 18.54 -2.09 20.17
N ALA A 19 19.77 -2.19 19.65
CA ALA A 19 20.12 -1.59 18.35
C ALA A 19 19.31 -2.17 17.18
N LEU A 20 18.98 -3.46 17.21
CA LEU A 20 18.11 -4.09 16.20
C LEU A 20 16.66 -3.61 16.29
N VAL A 21 16.14 -3.38 17.50
CA VAL A 21 14.80 -2.83 17.73
C VAL A 21 14.72 -1.39 17.22
N GLU A 22 15.67 -0.54 17.61
CA GLU A 22 15.72 0.86 17.14
C GLU A 22 15.82 0.94 15.60
N ALA A 23 16.65 0.09 14.98
CA ALA A 23 16.74 0.03 13.53
C ALA A 23 15.45 -0.45 12.86
N ALA A 24 14.73 -1.39 13.49
CA ALA A 24 13.44 -1.88 12.99
C ALA A 24 12.35 -0.80 13.07
N ASP A 25 12.30 -0.04 14.18
CA ASP A 25 11.35 1.05 14.40
C ASP A 25 11.61 2.22 13.43
N ALA A 26 12.88 2.61 13.25
CA ALA A 26 13.26 3.64 12.29
C ALA A 26 12.83 3.28 10.85
N GLU A 27 12.99 2.01 10.46
CA GLU A 27 12.56 1.52 9.15
C GLU A 27 11.02 1.47 9.03
N ALA A 28 10.31 1.12 10.11
CA ALA A 28 8.85 1.16 10.14
C ALA A 28 8.31 2.59 9.97
N GLU A 29 8.86 3.55 10.69
CA GLU A 29 8.51 4.97 10.57
C GLU A 29 8.85 5.53 9.19
N ARG A 30 10.01 5.14 8.61
CA ARG A 30 10.35 5.52 7.24
C ARG A 30 9.30 5.02 6.24
N ARG A 31 8.86 3.76 6.37
CA ARG A 31 7.81 3.21 5.49
C ARG A 31 6.49 3.94 5.68
N LYS A 32 6.08 4.21 6.91
CA LYS A 32 4.86 4.97 7.21
C LYS A 32 4.86 6.34 6.52
N ARG A 33 5.96 7.10 6.66
CA ARG A 33 6.12 8.40 5.96
C ARG A 33 6.02 8.28 4.44
N GLN A 34 6.60 7.23 3.86
CA GLN A 34 6.50 6.99 2.40
C GLN A 34 5.05 6.73 1.98
N VAL A 35 4.28 5.99 2.78
CA VAL A 35 2.86 5.74 2.52
C VAL A 35 2.06 7.04 2.65
N ASP A 36 2.27 7.83 3.70
CA ASP A 36 1.59 9.11 3.92
C ASP A 36 1.87 10.10 2.77
N GLN A 37 3.12 10.18 2.30
CA GLN A 37 3.50 10.98 1.15
C GLN A 37 2.79 10.52 -0.13
N ALA A 38 2.66 9.21 -0.32
CA ALA A 38 1.97 8.65 -1.48
C ALA A 38 0.45 8.92 -1.43
N ILE A 39 -0.16 8.84 -0.25
CA ILE A 39 -1.56 9.22 -0.02
C ILE A 39 -1.77 10.71 -0.31
N ALA A 40 -0.87 11.57 0.17
CA ALA A 40 -0.92 13.01 -0.12
C ALA A 40 -0.79 13.29 -1.63
N ALA A 41 0.11 12.59 -2.32
CA ALA A 41 0.26 12.71 -3.77
C ALA A 41 -0.99 12.23 -4.54
N LEU A 42 -1.64 11.15 -4.09
CA LEU A 42 -2.93 10.68 -4.63
C LEU A 42 -4.01 11.76 -4.47
N ALA A 43 -4.15 12.33 -3.26
CA ALA A 43 -5.14 13.36 -2.97
C ALA A 43 -4.89 14.64 -3.77
N ALA A 44 -3.64 15.05 -3.92
CA ALA A 44 -3.25 16.20 -4.73
C ALA A 44 -3.56 15.98 -6.22
N ALA A 45 -3.21 14.80 -6.76
CA ALA A 45 -3.49 14.46 -8.15
C ALA A 45 -4.99 14.42 -8.45
N GLU A 46 -5.79 13.88 -7.54
CA GLU A 46 -7.25 13.86 -7.65
C GLU A 46 -7.85 15.28 -7.56
N THR A 47 -7.33 16.12 -6.68
CA THR A 47 -7.77 17.53 -6.54
C THR A 47 -7.45 18.33 -7.81
N ALA A 48 -6.24 18.17 -8.35
CA ALA A 48 -5.84 18.80 -9.61
C ALA A 48 -6.74 18.33 -10.77
N ALA A 49 -6.97 17.02 -10.89
CA ALA A 49 -7.85 16.47 -11.92
C ALA A 49 -9.30 16.96 -11.79
N LYS A 50 -9.79 17.18 -10.57
CA LYS A 50 -11.13 17.74 -10.31
C LYS A 50 -11.26 19.19 -10.76
N ALA A 51 -10.19 19.99 -10.69
CA ALA A 51 -10.19 21.39 -11.08
C ALA A 51 -10.16 21.62 -12.61
N GLU A 52 -9.89 20.57 -13.40
CA GLU A 52 -9.86 20.68 -14.86
C GLU A 52 -11.26 20.94 -15.45
N LEU A 53 -11.33 21.79 -16.48
CA LEU A 53 -12.57 22.03 -17.24
C LEU A 53 -13.05 20.70 -17.86
N ASN A 54 -14.33 20.37 -17.65
CA ASN A 54 -14.97 19.10 -18.03
C ASN A 54 -14.47 17.86 -17.26
N SER A 55 -14.00 18.05 -16.03
CA SER A 55 -13.70 16.92 -15.16
C SER A 55 -14.95 16.06 -14.92
N LYS A 56 -14.80 14.74 -15.12
CA LYS A 56 -15.85 13.75 -14.88
C LYS A 56 -15.27 12.64 -14.02
N ARG A 57 -16.07 12.12 -13.08
CA ARG A 57 -15.68 10.92 -12.33
C ARG A 57 -15.73 9.70 -13.24
N ARG A 58 -14.71 8.86 -13.15
CA ARG A 58 -14.51 7.62 -13.88
C ARG A 58 -14.43 6.48 -12.88
N LEU A 59 -15.00 5.33 -13.23
CA LEU A 59 -14.84 4.11 -12.45
C LEU A 59 -13.53 3.43 -12.84
N TYR A 60 -12.79 2.99 -11.84
CA TYR A 60 -11.58 2.19 -12.01
C TYR A 60 -11.70 0.91 -11.22
N GLN A 61 -11.28 -0.19 -11.83
CA GLN A 61 -11.02 -1.46 -11.16
C GLN A 61 -9.53 -1.57 -10.88
N ILE A 62 -9.19 -1.82 -9.63
CA ILE A 62 -7.83 -2.04 -9.14
C ILE A 62 -7.74 -3.50 -8.70
N ASN A 63 -6.81 -4.24 -9.28
CA ASN A 63 -6.54 -5.64 -8.93
C ASN A 63 -5.09 -5.75 -8.46
N TYR A 64 -4.85 -6.45 -7.35
CA TYR A 64 -3.49 -6.73 -6.92
C TYR A 64 -3.29 -8.18 -6.51
N ARG A 65 -2.04 -8.66 -6.60
CA ARG A 65 -1.56 -9.90 -5.95
C ARG A 65 -0.16 -9.64 -5.42
N ILE A 66 0.03 -9.77 -4.12
CA ILE A 66 1.33 -9.59 -3.47
C ILE A 66 1.98 -10.96 -3.29
N LYS A 67 3.18 -11.15 -3.84
CA LYS A 67 3.94 -12.40 -3.66
C LYS A 67 4.54 -12.48 -2.28
N ASP A 68 4.55 -13.68 -1.73
CA ASP A 68 5.14 -13.96 -0.42
C ASP A 68 6.67 -14.00 -0.47
N VAL A 69 7.27 -12.81 -0.58
CA VAL A 69 8.71 -12.58 -0.61
C VAL A 69 9.05 -11.35 0.22
N LYS A 70 10.21 -11.37 0.89
CA LYS A 70 10.76 -10.20 1.60
C LYS A 70 11.62 -9.39 0.64
N VAL A 71 11.31 -8.11 0.49
CA VAL A 71 12.05 -7.16 -0.36
C VAL A 71 12.79 -6.16 0.50
N LYS A 72 14.11 -6.02 0.31
CA LYS A 72 14.99 -5.23 1.19
C LYS A 72 14.48 -3.82 1.48
N THR A 73 13.96 -3.12 0.46
CA THR A 73 13.51 -1.72 0.56
C THR A 73 12.02 -1.54 0.80
N LYS A 74 11.22 -2.63 0.70
CA LYS A 74 9.75 -2.58 0.77
C LYS A 74 9.16 -3.45 1.87
N GLY A 75 9.96 -4.29 2.50
CA GLY A 75 9.54 -5.14 3.61
C GLY A 75 8.92 -6.47 3.16
N THR A 76 8.17 -7.09 4.08
CA THR A 76 7.45 -8.35 3.87
C THR A 76 6.25 -8.18 2.95
N ALA A 77 5.65 -9.30 2.51
CA ALA A 77 4.42 -9.27 1.72
C ALA A 77 3.28 -8.55 2.46
N ASP A 78 3.11 -8.82 3.75
CA ASP A 78 2.08 -8.16 4.56
C ASP A 78 2.30 -6.65 4.67
N GLN A 79 3.54 -6.20 4.88
CA GLN A 79 3.85 -4.78 4.92
C GLN A 79 3.52 -4.08 3.60
N ARG A 80 3.85 -4.69 2.46
CA ARG A 80 3.49 -4.15 1.13
C ARG A 80 1.98 -4.15 0.92
N ARG A 81 1.28 -5.21 1.33
CA ARG A 81 -0.19 -5.33 1.21
C ARG A 81 -0.88 -4.26 2.05
N THR A 82 -0.53 -4.13 3.33
CA THR A 82 -1.10 -3.14 4.25
C THR A 82 -0.89 -1.72 3.71
N ALA A 83 0.31 -1.41 3.22
CA ALA A 83 0.59 -0.12 2.63
C ALA A 83 -0.25 0.16 1.38
N LEU A 84 -0.35 -0.80 0.46
CA LEU A 84 -1.17 -0.67 -0.74
C LEU A 84 -2.66 -0.51 -0.40
N VAL A 85 -3.17 -1.30 0.54
CA VAL A 85 -4.57 -1.22 1.00
C VAL A 85 -4.86 0.14 1.62
N ALA A 86 -4.01 0.65 2.50
CA ALA A 86 -4.18 1.99 3.08
C ALA A 86 -4.25 3.08 2.00
N MET A 87 -3.44 2.96 0.94
CA MET A 87 -3.51 3.88 -0.20
C MET A 87 -4.82 3.75 -0.98
N ILE A 88 -5.31 2.53 -1.23
CA ILE A 88 -6.60 2.31 -1.94
C ILE A 88 -7.77 2.80 -1.09
N GLU A 89 -7.79 2.52 0.21
CA GLU A 89 -8.83 2.97 1.13
C GLU A 89 -8.92 4.51 1.22
N SER A 90 -7.77 5.20 1.12
CA SER A 90 -7.75 6.67 1.07
C SER A 90 -8.52 7.25 -0.12
N LEU A 91 -8.72 6.46 -1.19
CA LEU A 91 -9.51 6.82 -2.37
C LEU A 91 -11.02 6.66 -2.16
N LYS A 92 -11.46 6.20 -0.98
CA LYS A 92 -12.86 5.93 -0.64
C LYS A 92 -13.52 5.00 -1.68
N PRO A 93 -13.07 3.73 -1.72
CA PRO A 93 -13.57 2.76 -2.70
C PRO A 93 -15.08 2.65 -2.61
N SER A 94 -15.71 2.57 -3.78
CA SER A 94 -17.15 2.34 -3.91
C SER A 94 -17.50 0.89 -3.63
N GLU A 95 -16.58 -0.05 -3.90
CA GLU A 95 -16.74 -1.48 -3.63
C GLU A 95 -15.37 -2.10 -3.28
N ASN A 96 -15.41 -3.09 -2.37
CA ASN A 96 -14.26 -3.90 -1.99
C ASN A 96 -14.64 -5.38 -2.10
N HIS A 97 -13.90 -6.12 -2.92
CA HIS A 97 -14.10 -7.56 -3.11
C HIS A 97 -12.90 -8.27 -2.49
N THR A 98 -12.97 -8.48 -1.18
CA THR A 98 -11.87 -9.00 -0.34
C THR A 98 -11.38 -10.37 -0.80
N SER A 99 -12.28 -11.24 -1.27
CA SER A 99 -11.96 -12.57 -1.79
C SER A 99 -11.08 -12.56 -3.05
N THR A 100 -11.07 -11.47 -3.81
CA THR A 100 -10.34 -11.39 -5.09
C THR A 100 -9.26 -10.31 -5.12
N SER A 101 -9.03 -9.60 -4.01
CA SER A 101 -8.12 -8.42 -3.97
C SER A 101 -8.47 -7.38 -5.05
N THR A 102 -9.77 -7.25 -5.33
CA THR A 102 -10.32 -6.35 -6.34
C THR A 102 -11.03 -5.19 -5.67
N TRP A 103 -10.77 -3.98 -6.13
CA TRP A 103 -11.31 -2.75 -5.58
C TRP A 103 -11.87 -1.88 -6.68
N ILE A 104 -13.00 -1.23 -6.41
CA ILE A 104 -13.63 -0.31 -7.35
C ILE A 104 -13.59 1.08 -6.75
N VAL A 105 -12.98 2.03 -7.46
CA VAL A 105 -12.85 3.43 -7.02
C VAL A 105 -13.43 4.37 -8.07
N ARG A 106 -13.87 5.56 -7.63
CA ARG A 106 -14.38 6.62 -8.52
C ARG A 106 -13.51 7.87 -8.42
N LEU A 107 -12.75 8.16 -9.47
CA LEU A 107 -11.74 9.23 -9.50
C LEU A 107 -11.96 10.19 -10.68
N HIS A 108 -11.52 11.44 -10.55
CA HIS A 108 -11.48 12.44 -11.62
C HIS A 108 -10.24 12.30 -12.51
N ILE A 109 -9.17 11.64 -12.00
CA ILE A 109 -7.98 11.31 -12.78
C ILE A 109 -8.37 10.65 -14.11
N LYS A 110 -7.82 11.14 -15.22
CA LYS A 110 -8.24 10.74 -16.59
C LYS A 110 -7.64 9.42 -17.07
N LYS A 111 -6.43 9.08 -16.64
CA LYS A 111 -5.68 7.92 -17.17
C LYS A 111 -5.44 6.89 -16.08
N ALA A 112 -5.79 5.62 -16.36
CA ALA A 112 -5.49 4.50 -15.48
C ALA A 112 -3.99 4.37 -15.17
N ALA A 113 -3.13 4.65 -16.16
CA ALA A 113 -1.67 4.63 -15.99
C ALA A 113 -1.18 5.64 -14.93
N THR A 114 -1.85 6.79 -14.80
CA THR A 114 -1.53 7.77 -13.75
C THR A 114 -1.89 7.22 -12.38
N VAL A 115 -3.08 6.62 -12.23
CA VAL A 115 -3.51 5.97 -10.98
C VAL A 115 -2.56 4.84 -10.60
N LEU A 116 -2.19 3.98 -11.55
CA LEU A 116 -1.21 2.92 -11.37
C LEU A 116 0.15 3.48 -10.92
N GLY A 117 0.61 4.56 -11.56
CA GLY A 117 1.87 5.23 -11.24
C GLY A 117 1.91 5.76 -9.81
N LEU A 118 0.76 6.19 -9.27
CA LEU A 118 0.64 6.65 -7.89
C LEU A 118 0.53 5.47 -6.91
N LEU A 119 -0.17 4.39 -7.26
CA LEU A 119 -0.39 3.22 -6.39
C LEU A 119 0.80 2.25 -6.32
N LYS A 120 1.72 2.26 -7.29
CA LYS A 120 2.81 1.26 -7.35
C LYS A 120 3.89 1.45 -6.28
N GLY A 121 3.89 2.55 -5.53
CA GLY A 121 4.91 2.87 -4.53
C GLY A 121 5.29 1.74 -3.55
N PRO A 122 4.33 1.10 -2.86
CA PRO A 122 4.58 -0.02 -1.95
C PRO A 122 4.81 -1.36 -2.64
N VAL A 123 4.57 -1.46 -3.95
CA VAL A 123 4.58 -2.71 -4.71
C VAL A 123 5.98 -3.02 -5.23
N SER A 124 6.35 -4.31 -5.26
CA SER A 124 7.63 -4.78 -5.82
C SER A 124 7.47 -5.30 -7.26
N SER A 125 8.57 -5.49 -7.99
CA SER A 125 8.56 -6.06 -9.34
C SER A 125 8.05 -7.50 -9.41
N PHE A 126 7.96 -8.20 -8.28
CA PHE A 126 7.44 -9.57 -8.21
C PHE A 126 5.94 -9.62 -7.98
N ASP A 127 5.35 -8.51 -7.57
CA ASP A 127 3.94 -8.38 -7.29
C ASP A 127 3.17 -8.02 -8.57
N TYR A 128 1.86 -8.27 -8.57
CA TYR A 128 0.96 -7.85 -9.62
C TYR A 128 0.10 -6.68 -9.13
N LEU A 129 0.04 -5.61 -9.92
CA LEU A 129 -0.89 -4.50 -9.73
C LEU A 129 -1.39 -4.05 -11.09
N ALA A 130 -2.71 -4.03 -11.27
CA ALA A 130 -3.36 -3.57 -12.48
C ALA A 130 -4.46 -2.56 -12.14
N VAL A 131 -4.55 -1.52 -12.97
CA VAL A 131 -5.63 -0.53 -12.91
C VAL A 131 -6.26 -0.44 -14.29
N ALA A 132 -7.56 -0.65 -14.37
CA ALA A 132 -8.34 -0.52 -15.60
C ALA A 132 -9.48 0.48 -15.39
N GLN A 133 -9.67 1.40 -16.33
CA GLN A 133 -10.91 2.16 -16.37
C GLN A 133 -12.02 1.23 -16.85
N ILE A 134 -13.12 1.21 -16.12
CA ILE A 134 -14.31 0.44 -16.47
C ILE A 134 -15.46 1.41 -16.76
N ASP A 135 -16.40 0.99 -17.59
CA ASP A 135 -17.55 1.80 -17.95
C ASP A 135 -18.69 1.66 -16.92
N SER A 136 -19.76 2.44 -17.12
CA SER A 136 -20.99 2.32 -16.34
C SER A 136 -21.85 1.12 -16.75
N ASN A 137 -21.52 0.44 -17.86
CA ASN A 137 -22.26 -0.70 -18.40
C ASN A 137 -21.70 -2.04 -17.87
N ARG A 138 -21.36 -2.06 -16.58
CA ARG A 138 -20.79 -3.22 -15.91
C ARG A 138 -21.89 -4.09 -15.30
N ALA A 139 -22.01 -5.33 -15.77
CA ALA A 139 -22.87 -6.34 -15.15
C ALA A 139 -22.25 -6.90 -13.86
N LYS A 140 -23.08 -7.17 -12.86
CA LYS A 140 -22.70 -7.82 -11.60
C LYS A 140 -23.72 -8.89 -11.21
N PHE A 141 -23.26 -9.96 -10.59
CA PHE A 141 -24.10 -11.02 -10.04
C PHE A 141 -23.67 -11.28 -8.59
N GLY A 142 -24.65 -11.38 -7.67
CA GLY A 142 -24.40 -11.43 -6.23
C GLY A 142 -24.05 -10.06 -5.64
N ASP A 143 -24.07 -9.95 -4.31
CA ASP A 143 -23.63 -8.76 -3.60
C ASP A 143 -22.20 -8.94 -3.09
N ALA A 144 -21.34 -7.97 -3.36
CA ALA A 144 -19.95 -7.98 -2.86
C ALA A 144 -19.88 -7.54 -1.40
N ASN A 145 -20.98 -7.04 -0.85
CA ASN A 145 -21.13 -6.78 0.58
C ASN A 145 -21.46 -8.10 1.31
N LEU A 146 -20.46 -8.97 1.46
CA LEU A 146 -20.47 -9.99 2.51
C LEU A 146 -19.76 -9.43 3.76
N GLN A 147 -20.19 -8.24 4.21
CA GLN A 147 -20.03 -7.72 5.57
C GLN A 147 -21.18 -6.76 5.87
#